data_AF-A0A182T9V1-F1
#
_entry.id   AF-A0A182T9V1-F1
#
_cell.length_a   1.000
_cell.length_b   1.000
_cell.length_c   1.000
_cell.angle_alpha   90.00
_cell.angle_beta   90.00
_cell.angle_gamma   90.00
#
_symmetry.space_group_name_H-M   'P 1'
#
loop_
_entity.id
_entity.type
_entity.pdbx_description
1 polymer ?
#
loop_
_entity_poly.entity_id
_entity_poly.type
_entity_poly.pdbx_seq_one_letter_code
_entity_poly.pdbx_strand_id
1 'polypeptide(L)'
;MEQIHVLMERNPSVLTVLLKTLDTEDANRQQTVANGWQTKGNMLLEVFSSNKQLVMRWQPLEMDIKVLIRMLLRYPRTHIFHKLSLGLLMHLNYGDSSRLYVSKLMQTRIAYHVVVAFRKHQPPRTDPLTAEQQTEQHNYQERCLFVLLQLRIHAFDQPLLNMRSLLEDPLTVEDLFLPAAAQLVEVQAGINEQCPVACLCALLSTTMGHWVPVFCQDGTKALSIMYELHHLDTVVVRCVQLITLLFLDCPLALANNVRFITMLTQLVENDDMLDWSRQTAEEQHQQDHIFATKLLEATGMGKMGAMLVSQVAVYWRLGYATPPSLVCMWFDCFVQIHHWERNAKVLRLMNVLAAISFGHADAWHALTDRFRVFFRSLSVAKQKQQTLWSKIVGTDVPLLYGTLPSDCVVLALLVFGVEHKQLEVDTELWPKLLRTLKKNRTIKIDGAVREVIGTLGLQLDDFCPAPDSLVLFKVARFLVRANIEHPLYLGLCQLFFVLLLTRVTDVGDEVHGVADRLYDYDTGLMEKVKQMLCKLELHYHCLQDTNEEAKGMLR
;
A
#
# COMPACT_ATOMS: atom_id res chain seq x y z
N MET A 1 -35.05 5.49 -27.00
CA MET A 1 -34.02 5.72 -25.96
C MET A 1 -34.65 5.89 -24.58
N GLU A 2 -35.36 6.99 -24.30
CA GLU A 2 -36.00 7.23 -22.99
C GLU A 2 -36.91 6.08 -22.52
N GLN A 3 -37.71 5.50 -23.42
CA GLN A 3 -38.55 4.35 -23.08
C GLN A 3 -37.73 3.10 -22.66
N ILE A 4 -36.56 2.88 -23.26
CA ILE A 4 -35.68 1.76 -22.89
C ILE A 4 -35.03 2.04 -21.53
N HIS A 5 -34.60 3.28 -21.26
CA HIS A 5 -34.12 3.69 -19.94
C HIS A 5 -35.18 3.46 -18.86
N VAL A 6 -36.39 3.96 -19.06
CA VAL A 6 -37.51 3.79 -18.12
C VAL A 6 -37.85 2.31 -17.91
N LEU A 7 -37.82 1.50 -18.96
CA LEU A 7 -38.05 0.06 -18.86
C LEU A 7 -36.93 -0.66 -18.10
N MET A 8 -35.68 -0.28 -18.33
CA MET A 8 -34.52 -0.86 -17.63
C MET A 8 -34.43 -0.43 -16.16
N GLU A 9 -34.80 0.81 -15.84
CA GLU A 9 -34.91 1.29 -14.46
C GLU A 9 -35.94 0.49 -13.67
N ARG A 10 -37.06 0.14 -14.32
CA ARG A 10 -38.14 -0.64 -13.71
C ARG A 10 -37.87 -2.13 -13.70
N ASN A 11 -37.20 -2.65 -14.73
CA ASN A 11 -36.88 -4.07 -14.85
C ASN A 11 -35.55 -4.31 -15.59
N PRO A 12 -34.45 -4.53 -14.84
CA PRO A 12 -33.14 -4.82 -15.42
C PRO A 12 -33.11 -6.11 -16.26
N SER A 13 -34.05 -7.04 -16.08
CA SER A 13 -34.11 -8.29 -16.85
C SER A 13 -34.44 -8.08 -18.34
N VAL A 14 -34.87 -6.88 -18.72
CA VAL A 14 -35.04 -6.49 -20.12
C VAL A 14 -33.74 -6.68 -20.92
N LEU A 15 -32.57 -6.54 -20.28
CA LEU A 15 -31.27 -6.79 -20.92
C LEU A 15 -31.11 -8.23 -21.40
N THR A 16 -31.49 -9.19 -20.57
CA THR A 16 -31.49 -10.62 -20.93
C THR A 16 -32.36 -10.88 -22.16
N VAL A 17 -33.53 -10.25 -22.26
CA VAL A 17 -34.43 -10.41 -23.42
C VAL A 17 -33.83 -9.79 -24.68
N LEU A 18 -33.28 -8.58 -24.56
CA LEU A 18 -32.64 -7.88 -25.68
C LEU A 18 -31.43 -8.66 -26.21
N LEU A 19 -30.58 -9.17 -25.32
CA LEU A 19 -29.43 -10.00 -25.69
C LEU A 19 -29.86 -11.31 -26.38
N LYS A 20 -30.91 -11.97 -25.88
CA LYS A 20 -31.46 -13.18 -26.51
C LYS A 20 -32.02 -12.90 -27.90
N THR A 21 -32.65 -11.75 -28.11
CA THR A 21 -33.14 -11.34 -29.44
C THR A 21 -31.97 -11.13 -30.40
N LEU A 22 -30.87 -10.55 -29.92
CA LEU A 22 -29.64 -10.39 -30.71
C LEU A 22 -28.95 -11.72 -31.02
N ASP A 23 -29.07 -12.74 -30.15
CA ASP A 23 -28.45 -14.06 -30.34
C ASP A 23 -29.28 -15.02 -31.21
N THR A 24 -30.61 -15.01 -31.05
CA THR A 24 -31.53 -15.94 -31.76
C THR A 24 -31.73 -15.59 -33.23
N GLU A 25 -31.70 -14.30 -33.59
CA GLU A 25 -31.87 -13.86 -34.98
C GLU A 25 -30.56 -13.93 -35.80
N ASP A 26 -29.39 -14.11 -35.17
CA ASP A 26 -28.09 -14.32 -35.85
C ASP A 26 -27.90 -15.78 -36.36
N ALA A 27 -28.66 -16.74 -35.83
CA ALA A 27 -28.65 -18.12 -36.33
C ALA A 27 -29.32 -18.26 -37.72
N ASN A 28 -30.09 -17.27 -38.17
CA ASN A 28 -30.91 -17.30 -39.38
C ASN A 28 -30.60 -16.13 -40.37
N ARG A 29 -29.53 -16.27 -41.17
CA ARG A 29 -29.29 -15.69 -42.54
C ARG A 29 -28.78 -14.24 -42.78
N GLN A 30 -28.00 -14.18 -43.89
CA GLN A 30 -27.71 -13.17 -44.95
C GLN A 30 -27.49 -11.65 -44.68
N GLN A 31 -26.47 -11.12 -45.37
CA GLN A 31 -25.77 -9.83 -45.25
C GLN A 31 -26.59 -8.53 -45.48
N THR A 32 -27.85 -8.57 -45.88
CA THR A 32 -28.65 -7.36 -46.21
C THR A 32 -29.29 -6.66 -45.00
N VAL A 33 -29.22 -7.23 -43.80
CA VAL A 33 -29.82 -6.66 -42.57
C VAL A 33 -28.78 -5.91 -41.70
N ALA A 34 -27.52 -5.85 -42.12
CA ALA A 34 -26.38 -5.33 -41.34
C ALA A 34 -26.59 -3.90 -40.77
N ASN A 35 -27.29 -3.02 -41.48
CA ASN A 35 -27.50 -1.63 -41.06
C ASN A 35 -28.49 -1.52 -39.88
N GLY A 36 -29.60 -2.26 -39.89
CA GLY A 36 -30.58 -2.22 -38.79
C GLY A 36 -30.01 -2.80 -37.47
N TRP A 37 -29.09 -3.76 -37.59
CA TRP A 37 -28.39 -4.35 -36.44
C TRP A 37 -27.34 -3.42 -35.86
N GLN A 38 -26.59 -2.72 -36.70
CA GLN A 38 -25.72 -1.64 -36.26
C GLN A 38 -26.51 -0.56 -35.51
N THR A 39 -27.71 -0.19 -36.00
CA THR A 39 -28.58 0.75 -35.31
C THR A 39 -29.04 0.24 -33.94
N LYS A 40 -29.53 -1.01 -33.84
CA LYS A 40 -29.95 -1.60 -32.55
C LYS A 40 -28.78 -1.73 -31.55
N GLY A 41 -27.61 -2.17 -32.03
CA GLY A 41 -26.40 -2.29 -31.21
C GLY A 41 -25.87 -0.94 -30.74
N ASN A 42 -25.88 0.08 -31.62
CA ASN A 42 -25.47 1.45 -31.28
C ASN A 42 -26.43 2.05 -30.24
N MET A 43 -27.74 1.87 -30.44
CA MET A 43 -28.77 2.31 -29.50
C MET A 43 -28.54 1.71 -28.10
N LEU A 44 -28.25 0.40 -28.02
CA LEU A 44 -27.96 -0.24 -26.74
C LEU A 44 -26.65 0.26 -26.12
N LEU A 45 -25.59 0.38 -26.91
CA LEU A 45 -24.32 0.90 -26.43
C LEU A 45 -24.47 2.34 -25.88
N GLU A 46 -25.28 3.16 -26.53
CA GLU A 46 -25.59 4.54 -26.12
C GLU A 46 -26.43 4.59 -24.82
N VAL A 47 -27.39 3.69 -24.65
CA VAL A 47 -28.14 3.55 -23.37
C VAL A 47 -27.19 3.20 -22.23
N PHE A 48 -26.22 2.31 -22.45
CA PHE A 48 -25.30 1.89 -21.38
C PHE A 48 -24.20 2.90 -21.10
N SER A 49 -23.70 3.57 -22.15
CA SER A 49 -22.70 4.62 -21.96
C SER A 49 -23.26 5.82 -21.21
N SER A 50 -24.56 6.11 -21.39
CA SER A 50 -25.26 7.22 -20.72
C SER A 50 -25.72 6.91 -19.29
N ASN A 51 -26.00 5.64 -18.93
CA ASN A 51 -26.41 5.29 -17.56
C ASN A 51 -25.86 3.92 -17.10
N LYS A 52 -24.60 3.91 -16.66
CA LYS A 52 -23.88 2.72 -16.17
C LYS A 52 -24.55 2.05 -14.96
N GLN A 53 -25.29 2.80 -14.14
CA GLN A 53 -25.98 2.28 -12.95
C GLN A 53 -27.05 1.24 -13.30
N LEU A 54 -27.62 1.30 -14.51
CA LEU A 54 -28.60 0.32 -14.95
C LEU A 54 -27.98 -1.07 -15.15
N VAL A 55 -26.74 -1.13 -15.64
CA VAL A 55 -26.01 -2.39 -15.83
C VAL A 55 -25.64 -3.01 -14.47
N MET A 56 -25.30 -2.18 -13.48
CA MET A 56 -24.97 -2.64 -12.12
C MET A 56 -26.15 -3.30 -11.38
N ARG A 57 -27.38 -3.01 -11.79
CA ARG A 57 -28.61 -3.62 -11.25
C ARG A 57 -29.00 -4.93 -11.95
N TRP A 58 -28.38 -5.22 -13.10
CA TRP A 58 -28.68 -6.43 -13.86
C TRP A 58 -27.96 -7.64 -13.28
N GLN A 59 -28.70 -8.73 -13.11
CA GLN A 59 -28.18 -10.02 -12.66
C GLN A 59 -28.17 -10.99 -13.86
N PRO A 60 -27.03 -11.10 -14.58
CA PRO A 60 -26.97 -11.91 -15.79
C PRO A 60 -27.05 -13.41 -15.48
N LEU A 61 -27.80 -14.14 -16.31
CA LEU A 61 -27.82 -15.61 -16.27
C LEU A 61 -26.64 -16.20 -17.04
N GLU A 62 -26.36 -17.49 -16.85
CA GLU A 62 -25.27 -18.18 -17.57
C GLU A 62 -25.41 -18.05 -19.09
N MET A 63 -26.63 -18.11 -19.61
CA MET A 63 -26.90 -17.94 -21.03
C MET A 63 -26.55 -16.53 -21.52
N ASP A 64 -26.77 -15.50 -20.70
CA ASP A 64 -26.45 -14.12 -21.06
C ASP A 64 -24.93 -13.95 -21.22
N ILE A 65 -24.16 -14.48 -20.26
CA ILE A 65 -22.68 -14.47 -20.35
C ILE A 65 -22.19 -15.25 -21.57
N LYS A 66 -22.82 -16.39 -21.92
CA LYS A 66 -22.47 -17.15 -23.13
C LYS A 66 -22.68 -16.32 -24.40
N VAL A 67 -23.75 -15.54 -24.49
CA VAL A 67 -24.01 -14.63 -25.62
C VAL A 67 -22.94 -13.55 -25.70
N LEU A 68 -22.61 -12.89 -24.58
CA LEU A 68 -21.57 -11.86 -24.54
C LEU A 68 -20.20 -12.40 -24.97
N ILE A 69 -19.82 -13.58 -24.47
CA ILE A 69 -18.57 -14.25 -24.87
C ILE A 69 -18.58 -14.58 -26.36
N ARG A 70 -19.68 -15.12 -26.88
CA ARG A 70 -19.81 -15.46 -28.31
C ARG A 70 -19.65 -14.22 -29.19
N MET A 71 -20.31 -13.12 -28.85
CA MET A 71 -20.20 -11.85 -29.56
C MET A 71 -18.77 -11.28 -29.50
N LEU A 72 -18.13 -11.33 -28.33
CA LEU A 72 -16.75 -10.87 -28.14
C LEU A 72 -15.75 -11.64 -29.05
N LEU A 73 -15.93 -12.96 -29.16
CA LEU A 73 -15.02 -13.82 -29.94
C LEU A 73 -15.31 -13.83 -31.44
N ARG A 74 -16.57 -13.71 -31.84
CA ARG A 74 -16.99 -13.86 -33.24
C ARG A 74 -16.72 -12.61 -34.07
N TYR A 75 -16.90 -11.42 -33.50
CA TYR A 75 -16.82 -10.16 -34.23
C TYR A 75 -15.49 -9.42 -33.98
N PRO A 76 -14.94 -8.73 -35.00
CA PRO A 76 -13.73 -7.93 -34.84
C PRO A 76 -13.95 -6.73 -33.90
N ARG A 77 -12.87 -6.17 -33.34
CA ARG A 77 -12.90 -5.07 -32.35
C ARG A 77 -13.70 -3.84 -32.79
N THR A 78 -13.72 -3.56 -34.09
CA THR A 78 -14.43 -2.42 -34.68
C THR A 78 -15.94 -2.61 -34.71
N HIS A 79 -16.41 -3.87 -34.66
CA HIS A 79 -17.82 -4.22 -34.76
C HIS A 79 -18.60 -3.88 -33.49
N ILE A 80 -19.86 -3.45 -33.67
CA ILE A 80 -20.70 -2.97 -32.56
C ILE A 80 -20.96 -4.06 -31.50
N PHE A 81 -21.19 -5.31 -31.89
CA PHE A 81 -21.44 -6.39 -30.92
C PHE A 81 -20.23 -6.74 -30.07
N HIS A 82 -19.02 -6.56 -30.61
CA HIS A 82 -17.80 -6.70 -29.83
C HIS A 82 -17.72 -5.58 -28.79
N LYS A 83 -17.91 -4.32 -29.23
CA LYS A 83 -17.92 -3.13 -28.35
C LYS A 83 -18.99 -3.21 -27.27
N LEU A 84 -20.20 -3.62 -27.63
CA LEU A 84 -21.33 -3.82 -26.73
C LEU A 84 -21.03 -4.90 -25.69
N SER A 85 -20.50 -6.05 -26.11
CA SER A 85 -20.21 -7.15 -25.19
C SER A 85 -19.14 -6.77 -24.19
N LEU A 86 -18.04 -6.16 -24.67
CA LEU A 86 -16.98 -5.67 -23.80
C LEU A 86 -17.51 -4.59 -22.85
N GLY A 87 -18.28 -3.62 -23.36
CA GLY A 87 -18.87 -2.54 -22.56
C GLY A 87 -19.80 -3.03 -21.46
N LEU A 88 -20.61 -4.05 -21.73
CA LEU A 88 -21.45 -4.69 -20.71
C LEU A 88 -20.59 -5.41 -19.67
N LEU A 89 -19.60 -6.21 -20.09
CA LEU A 89 -18.68 -6.90 -19.17
C LEU A 89 -17.89 -5.94 -18.27
N MET A 90 -17.58 -4.73 -18.75
CA MET A 90 -16.91 -3.71 -17.93
C MET A 90 -17.78 -3.21 -16.76
N HIS A 91 -19.11 -3.22 -16.90
CA HIS A 91 -20.02 -2.57 -15.95
C HIS A 91 -21.00 -3.55 -15.29
N LEU A 92 -20.80 -4.86 -15.46
CA LEU A 92 -21.49 -5.86 -14.66
C LEU A 92 -21.09 -5.73 -13.20
N ASN A 93 -22.08 -5.84 -12.31
CA ASN A 93 -21.80 -6.02 -10.89
C ASN A 93 -21.41 -7.48 -10.65
N TYR A 94 -20.12 -7.74 -10.42
CA TYR A 94 -19.61 -9.09 -10.19
C TYR A 94 -19.79 -9.58 -8.75
N GLY A 95 -19.96 -8.65 -7.80
CA GLY A 95 -20.01 -8.95 -6.38
C GLY A 95 -19.55 -7.78 -5.52
N ASP A 96 -19.73 -7.95 -4.22
CA ASP A 96 -19.17 -7.12 -3.18
C ASP A 96 -18.47 -7.98 -2.11
N SER A 97 -18.08 -7.35 -1.01
CA SER A 97 -17.45 -8.01 0.15
C SER A 97 -18.31 -9.09 0.81
N SER A 98 -19.63 -9.08 0.57
CA SER A 98 -20.61 -9.96 1.20
C SER A 98 -21.03 -11.12 0.30
N ARG A 99 -21.15 -10.92 -1.02
CA ARG A 99 -21.57 -11.98 -1.96
C ARG A 99 -21.12 -11.71 -3.39
N LEU A 100 -21.12 -12.79 -4.19
CA LEU A 100 -20.99 -12.71 -5.64
C LEU A 100 -22.37 -12.59 -6.29
N TYR A 101 -22.50 -11.69 -7.27
CA TYR A 101 -23.69 -11.58 -8.13
C TYR A 101 -23.53 -12.39 -9.42
N VAL A 102 -22.29 -12.61 -9.84
CA VAL A 102 -21.91 -13.51 -10.94
C VAL A 102 -21.07 -14.63 -10.35
N SER A 103 -21.43 -15.89 -10.59
CA SER A 103 -20.69 -17.02 -9.99
C SER A 103 -19.20 -17.02 -10.36
N LYS A 104 -18.33 -17.48 -9.45
CA LYS A 104 -16.88 -17.58 -9.67
C LYS A 104 -16.57 -18.33 -10.97
N LEU A 105 -17.26 -19.44 -11.24
CA LEU A 105 -17.13 -20.21 -12.49
C LEU A 105 -17.38 -19.38 -13.75
N MET A 106 -18.44 -18.55 -13.74
CA MET A 106 -18.74 -17.67 -14.87
C MET A 106 -17.70 -16.56 -15.02
N GLN A 107 -17.22 -16.00 -13.91
CA GLN A 107 -16.15 -15.00 -13.93
C GLN A 107 -14.83 -15.58 -14.47
N THR A 108 -14.44 -16.79 -14.06
CA THR A 108 -13.27 -17.49 -14.61
C THR A 108 -13.40 -17.74 -16.12
N ARG A 109 -14.60 -18.10 -16.59
CA ARG A 109 -14.88 -18.21 -18.03
C ARG A 109 -14.73 -16.86 -18.73
N ILE A 110 -15.24 -15.77 -18.16
CA ILE A 110 -15.08 -14.42 -18.71
C ILE A 110 -13.59 -14.08 -18.82
N ALA A 111 -12.82 -14.29 -17.75
CA ALA A 111 -11.38 -14.00 -17.71
C ALA A 111 -10.63 -14.69 -18.85
N TYR A 112 -10.82 -16.01 -18.98
CA TYR A 112 -10.20 -16.79 -20.06
C TYR A 112 -10.58 -16.26 -21.45
N HIS A 113 -11.87 -16.04 -21.72
CA HIS A 113 -12.31 -15.61 -23.05
C HIS A 113 -11.96 -14.16 -23.38
N VAL A 114 -11.73 -13.29 -22.38
CA VAL A 114 -11.15 -11.97 -22.59
C VAL A 114 -9.72 -12.11 -23.14
N VAL A 115 -8.91 -13.04 -22.61
CA VAL A 115 -7.58 -13.33 -23.16
C VAL A 115 -7.68 -13.86 -24.60
N VAL A 116 -8.58 -14.82 -24.85
CA VAL A 116 -8.79 -15.37 -26.19
C VAL A 116 -9.19 -14.28 -27.18
N ALA A 117 -10.15 -13.43 -26.81
CA ALA A 117 -10.60 -12.31 -27.65
C ALA A 117 -9.49 -11.28 -27.86
N PHE A 118 -8.70 -10.96 -26.83
CA PHE A 118 -7.61 -10.01 -26.94
C PHE A 118 -6.58 -10.50 -27.95
N ARG A 119 -6.16 -11.76 -27.86
CA ARG A 119 -5.16 -12.35 -28.76
C ARG A 119 -5.69 -12.55 -30.17
N LYS A 120 -6.92 -13.07 -30.31
CA LYS A 120 -7.55 -13.31 -31.62
C LYS A 120 -7.68 -12.05 -32.47
N HIS A 121 -7.93 -10.90 -31.84
CA HIS A 121 -8.20 -9.65 -32.56
C HIS A 121 -7.05 -8.64 -32.50
N GLN A 122 -5.81 -9.11 -32.27
CA GLN A 122 -4.62 -8.29 -32.46
C GLN A 122 -4.46 -7.89 -33.93
N PRO A 123 -3.91 -6.70 -34.22
CA PRO A 123 -3.54 -6.36 -35.58
C PRO A 123 -2.42 -7.29 -36.09
N PRO A 124 -2.29 -7.48 -37.41
CA PRO A 124 -1.25 -8.33 -37.98
C PRO A 124 0.15 -7.80 -37.65
N ARG A 125 1.07 -8.71 -37.28
CA ARG A 125 2.43 -8.39 -36.79
C ARG A 125 3.37 -7.78 -37.85
N THR A 126 2.99 -7.79 -39.13
CA THR A 126 3.89 -7.51 -40.26
C THR A 126 3.97 -6.04 -40.66
N ASP A 127 3.02 -5.20 -40.26
CA ASP A 127 2.98 -3.79 -40.65
C ASP A 127 3.19 -2.88 -39.43
N PRO A 128 4.02 -1.82 -39.53
CA PRO A 128 4.10 -0.81 -38.48
C PRO A 128 2.74 -0.15 -38.33
N LEU A 129 2.16 -0.24 -37.13
CA LEU A 129 0.86 0.34 -36.82
C LEU A 129 0.89 1.86 -36.94
N THR A 130 -0.15 2.45 -37.51
CA THR A 130 -0.35 3.90 -37.46
C THR A 130 -0.57 4.36 -36.02
N ALA A 131 -0.32 5.64 -35.72
CA ALA A 131 -0.52 6.19 -34.38
C ALA A 131 -1.96 5.99 -33.86
N GLU A 132 -2.95 6.09 -34.76
CA GLU A 132 -4.36 5.81 -34.46
C GLU A 132 -4.57 4.34 -34.07
N GLN A 133 -4.01 3.40 -34.84
CA GLN A 133 -4.11 1.96 -34.56
C GLN A 133 -3.42 1.58 -33.24
N GLN A 134 -2.29 2.20 -32.91
CA GLN A 134 -1.61 2.04 -31.63
C GLN A 134 -2.48 2.53 -30.48
N THR A 135 -3.08 3.72 -30.62
CA THR A 135 -3.98 4.30 -29.61
C THR A 135 -5.22 3.42 -29.42
N GLU A 136 -5.85 2.93 -30.49
CA GLU A 136 -6.98 2.02 -30.41
C GLU A 136 -6.61 0.68 -29.76
N GLN A 137 -5.41 0.15 -30.02
CA GLN A 137 -4.92 -1.07 -29.39
C GLN A 137 -4.67 -0.86 -27.89
N HIS A 138 -4.07 0.27 -27.51
CA HIS A 138 -3.89 0.63 -26.10
C HIS A 138 -5.24 0.74 -25.38
N ASN A 139 -6.19 1.50 -25.94
CA ASN A 139 -7.54 1.63 -25.39
C ASN A 139 -8.25 0.28 -25.25
N TYR A 140 -8.05 -0.63 -26.20
CA TYR A 140 -8.61 -1.98 -26.13
C TYR A 140 -7.96 -2.81 -25.02
N GLN A 141 -6.63 -2.75 -24.89
CA GLN A 141 -5.89 -3.38 -23.80
C GLN A 141 -6.40 -2.90 -22.44
N GLU A 142 -6.53 -1.59 -22.25
CA GLU A 142 -7.05 -1.01 -21.00
C GLU A 142 -8.45 -1.51 -20.67
N ARG A 143 -9.35 -1.60 -21.65
CA ARG A 143 -10.71 -2.13 -21.43
C ARG A 143 -10.70 -3.61 -21.05
N CYS A 144 -9.86 -4.42 -21.69
CA CYS A 144 -9.69 -5.83 -21.31
C CYS A 144 -9.15 -5.97 -19.89
N LEU A 145 -8.10 -5.21 -19.53
CA LEU A 145 -7.55 -5.18 -18.18
C LEU A 145 -8.60 -4.69 -17.17
N PHE A 146 -9.38 -3.67 -17.52
CA PHE A 146 -10.46 -3.17 -16.68
C PHE A 146 -11.49 -4.25 -16.38
N VAL A 147 -11.95 -5.00 -17.39
CA VAL A 147 -12.85 -6.16 -17.15
C VAL A 147 -12.22 -7.13 -16.16
N LEU A 148 -10.96 -7.53 -16.38
CA LEU A 148 -10.27 -8.49 -15.51
C LEU A 148 -10.15 -7.98 -14.06
N LEU A 149 -9.91 -6.69 -13.87
CA LEU A 149 -9.81 -6.07 -12.54
C LEU A 149 -11.16 -5.96 -11.81
N GLN A 150 -12.29 -6.00 -12.53
CA GLN A 150 -13.62 -6.07 -11.91
C GLN A 150 -13.97 -7.49 -11.44
N LEU A 151 -13.27 -8.52 -11.94
CA LEU A 151 -13.56 -9.90 -11.59
C LEU A 151 -13.05 -10.24 -10.20
N ARG A 152 -13.95 -10.71 -9.35
CA ARG A 152 -13.67 -11.28 -8.04
C ARG A 152 -13.39 -12.77 -8.21
N ILE A 153 -12.24 -13.10 -8.79
CA ILE A 153 -11.81 -14.50 -9.04
C ILE A 153 -10.65 -14.94 -8.16
N HIS A 154 -9.77 -14.00 -7.79
CA HIS A 154 -8.69 -14.27 -6.87
C HIS A 154 -9.23 -14.59 -5.47
N ALA A 155 -8.56 -15.48 -4.74
CA ALA A 155 -9.03 -15.96 -3.45
C ALA A 155 -9.20 -14.81 -2.44
N PHE A 156 -8.23 -13.89 -2.35
CA PHE A 156 -8.31 -12.69 -1.50
C PHE A 156 -9.20 -11.54 -2.02
N ASP A 157 -9.97 -11.77 -3.08
CA ASP A 157 -10.99 -10.81 -3.57
C ASP A 157 -12.43 -11.37 -3.48
N GLN A 158 -12.57 -12.59 -2.94
CA GLN A 158 -13.85 -13.28 -2.71
C GLN A 158 -14.66 -12.67 -1.55
N PRO A 159 -15.95 -13.01 -1.43
CA PRO A 159 -16.72 -12.74 -0.22
C PRO A 159 -16.04 -13.26 1.04
N LEU A 160 -16.28 -12.57 2.17
CA LEU A 160 -15.54 -12.78 3.41
C LEU A 160 -15.54 -14.24 3.91
N LEU A 161 -16.68 -14.93 3.80
CA LEU A 161 -16.80 -16.32 4.24
C LEU A 161 -15.85 -17.25 3.48
N ASN A 162 -15.70 -17.03 2.18
CA ASN A 162 -14.81 -17.83 1.35
C ASN A 162 -13.34 -17.59 1.71
N MET A 163 -12.96 -16.32 1.95
CA MET A 163 -11.59 -16.00 2.37
C MET A 163 -11.25 -16.59 3.74
N ARG A 164 -12.19 -16.58 4.70
CA ARG A 164 -11.98 -17.22 6.01
C ARG A 164 -11.82 -18.72 5.89
N SER A 165 -12.67 -19.36 5.09
CA SER A 165 -12.58 -20.80 4.82
C SER A 165 -11.22 -21.21 4.26
N LEU A 166 -10.64 -20.39 3.36
CA LEU A 166 -9.29 -20.62 2.82
C LEU A 166 -8.21 -20.58 3.92
N LEU A 167 -8.31 -19.65 4.86
CA LEU A 167 -7.31 -19.48 5.92
C LEU A 167 -7.44 -20.56 7.00
N GLU A 168 -8.65 -21.01 7.29
CA GLU A 168 -8.92 -22.08 8.26
C GLU A 168 -8.54 -23.47 7.71
N ASP A 169 -8.83 -23.73 6.43
CA ASP A 169 -8.48 -24.95 5.73
C ASP A 169 -8.02 -24.66 4.29
N PRO A 170 -6.70 -24.49 4.09
CA PRO A 170 -6.10 -24.25 2.77
C PRO A 170 -6.29 -25.40 1.77
N LEU A 171 -6.78 -26.56 2.23
CA LEU A 171 -7.05 -27.75 1.41
C LEU A 171 -8.53 -27.88 1.03
N THR A 172 -9.34 -26.84 1.24
CA THR A 172 -10.74 -26.85 0.79
C THR A 172 -10.88 -27.06 -0.72
N VAL A 173 -11.96 -27.74 -1.10
CA VAL A 173 -12.17 -28.40 -2.41
C VAL A 173 -12.13 -27.44 -3.61
N GLU A 174 -12.33 -26.13 -3.44
CA GLU A 174 -12.30 -25.16 -4.54
C GLU A 174 -10.88 -24.73 -4.97
N ASP A 175 -9.88 -24.85 -4.09
CA ASP A 175 -8.47 -24.55 -4.41
C ASP A 175 -7.72 -25.76 -5.00
N LEU A 176 -8.24 -26.99 -4.78
CA LEU A 176 -7.74 -28.23 -5.39
C LEU A 176 -7.87 -28.28 -6.92
N PHE A 177 -8.64 -27.39 -7.54
CA PHE A 177 -8.89 -27.37 -8.99
C PHE A 177 -8.40 -26.09 -9.70
N LEU A 178 -7.51 -25.31 -9.08
CA LEU A 178 -6.87 -24.20 -9.79
C LEU A 178 -5.97 -24.75 -10.91
N PRO A 179 -6.22 -24.40 -12.19
CA PRO A 179 -5.39 -24.89 -13.28
C PRO A 179 -4.01 -24.22 -13.19
N ALA A 180 -2.97 -24.98 -13.56
CA ALA A 180 -1.70 -24.35 -13.91
C ALA A 180 -1.88 -23.52 -15.19
N ALA A 181 -1.18 -22.40 -15.32
CA ALA A 181 -1.25 -21.56 -16.53
C ALA A 181 -1.00 -22.35 -17.82
N ALA A 182 -0.09 -23.34 -17.77
CA ALA A 182 0.22 -24.24 -18.88
C ALA A 182 -0.97 -25.09 -19.37
N GLN A 183 -1.98 -25.33 -18.53
CA GLN A 183 -3.20 -26.06 -18.91
C GLN A 183 -4.17 -25.17 -19.71
N LEU A 184 -4.02 -23.85 -19.63
CA LEU A 184 -4.83 -22.87 -20.34
C LEU A 184 -4.05 -22.39 -21.58
N VAL A 185 -4.15 -23.13 -22.69
CA VAL A 185 -3.36 -22.93 -23.93
C VAL A 185 -3.27 -21.46 -24.35
N GLU A 186 -4.40 -20.76 -24.39
CA GLU A 186 -4.46 -19.36 -24.82
C GLU A 186 -3.86 -18.37 -23.83
N VAL A 187 -3.91 -18.68 -22.54
CA VAL A 187 -3.27 -17.88 -21.49
C VAL A 187 -1.76 -18.12 -21.54
N GLN A 188 -1.32 -19.37 -21.62
CA GLN A 188 0.10 -19.72 -21.70
C GLN A 188 0.77 -19.10 -22.92
N ALA A 189 0.14 -19.21 -24.10
CA ALA A 189 0.72 -18.61 -25.30
C ALA A 189 0.70 -17.07 -25.23
N GLY A 190 -0.28 -16.45 -24.57
CA GLY A 190 -0.26 -15.01 -24.28
C GLY A 190 0.88 -14.59 -23.34
N ILE A 191 1.18 -15.38 -22.30
CA ILE A 191 2.33 -15.14 -21.41
C ILE A 191 3.64 -15.24 -22.19
N ASN A 192 3.78 -16.25 -23.04
CA ASN A 192 4.97 -16.42 -23.89
C ASN A 192 5.16 -15.24 -24.85
N GLU A 193 4.07 -14.60 -25.27
CA GLU A 193 4.03 -13.39 -26.09
C GLU A 193 4.17 -12.09 -25.28
N GLN A 194 4.41 -12.16 -23.97
CA GLN A 194 4.50 -11.00 -23.07
C GLN A 194 3.23 -10.12 -23.07
N CYS A 195 2.06 -10.74 -23.28
CA CYS A 195 0.77 -10.07 -23.26
C CYS A 195 0.33 -9.75 -21.81
N PRO A 196 0.06 -8.48 -21.46
CA PRO A 196 -0.28 -8.09 -20.09
C PRO A 196 -1.68 -8.59 -19.69
N VAL A 197 -2.62 -8.68 -20.63
CA VAL A 197 -3.96 -9.23 -20.40
C VAL A 197 -3.89 -10.71 -19.98
N ALA A 198 -3.01 -11.49 -20.62
CA ALA A 198 -2.76 -12.88 -20.26
C ALA A 198 -2.05 -13.01 -18.92
N CYS A 199 -1.05 -12.15 -18.65
CA CYS A 199 -0.33 -12.11 -17.37
C CYS A 199 -1.28 -11.82 -16.20
N LEU A 200 -2.14 -10.81 -16.31
CA LEU A 200 -3.13 -10.48 -15.29
C LEU A 200 -4.12 -11.64 -15.09
N CYS A 201 -4.65 -12.21 -16.17
CA CYS A 201 -5.56 -13.36 -16.08
C CYS A 201 -4.90 -14.53 -15.35
N ALA A 202 -3.63 -14.84 -15.65
CA ALA A 202 -2.90 -15.91 -15.01
C ALA A 202 -2.74 -15.68 -13.50
N LEU A 203 -2.34 -14.48 -13.10
CA LEU A 203 -2.22 -14.11 -11.69
C LEU A 203 -3.57 -14.20 -10.95
N LEU A 204 -4.67 -13.80 -11.59
CA LEU A 204 -5.98 -13.80 -10.94
C LEU A 204 -6.70 -15.15 -10.90
N SER A 205 -6.37 -16.11 -11.77
CA SER A 205 -7.19 -17.34 -11.97
C SER A 205 -6.43 -18.67 -11.95
N THR A 206 -5.11 -18.66 -11.83
CA THR A 206 -4.28 -19.87 -11.89
C THR A 206 -3.43 -20.01 -10.63
N THR A 207 -2.74 -21.13 -10.50
CA THR A 207 -1.74 -21.34 -9.43
C THR A 207 -0.67 -20.24 -9.37
N MET A 208 -0.44 -19.50 -10.47
CA MET A 208 0.56 -18.43 -10.55
C MET A 208 0.37 -17.31 -9.52
N GLY A 209 -0.87 -16.94 -9.17
CA GLY A 209 -1.13 -15.95 -8.12
C GLY A 209 -1.64 -16.52 -6.81
N HIS A 210 -1.82 -17.84 -6.72
CA HIS A 210 -2.42 -18.49 -5.54
C HIS A 210 -1.42 -19.35 -4.76
N TRP A 211 -0.28 -19.74 -5.37
CA TRP A 211 0.70 -20.62 -4.76
C TRP A 211 2.07 -19.93 -4.68
N VAL A 212 2.57 -19.77 -3.45
CA VAL A 212 3.82 -19.02 -3.14
C VAL A 212 5.01 -19.44 -4.01
N PRO A 213 5.37 -20.74 -4.16
CA PRO A 213 6.52 -21.12 -4.99
C PRO A 213 6.34 -20.75 -6.47
N VAL A 214 5.14 -20.96 -7.01
CA VAL A 214 4.81 -20.66 -8.41
C VAL A 214 4.82 -19.15 -8.65
N PHE A 215 4.28 -18.37 -7.71
CA PHE A 215 4.34 -16.91 -7.79
C PHE A 215 5.78 -16.40 -7.79
N CYS A 216 6.62 -16.90 -6.86
CA CYS A 216 8.01 -16.49 -6.78
C CYS A 216 8.77 -16.75 -8.10
N GLN A 217 8.50 -17.88 -8.76
CA GLN A 217 9.15 -18.28 -10.01
C GLN A 217 8.58 -17.58 -11.25
N ASP A 218 7.27 -17.68 -11.47
CA ASP A 218 6.60 -17.24 -12.70
C ASP A 218 5.75 -15.98 -12.50
N GLY A 219 5.11 -15.84 -11.34
CA GLY A 219 4.26 -14.70 -11.02
C GLY A 219 5.01 -13.37 -10.99
N THR A 220 6.20 -13.34 -10.39
CA THR A 220 7.06 -12.15 -10.38
C THR A 220 7.51 -11.75 -11.78
N LYS A 221 7.72 -12.71 -12.69
CA LYS A 221 8.00 -12.43 -14.11
C LYS A 221 6.78 -11.82 -14.82
N ALA A 222 5.57 -12.30 -14.53
CA ALA A 222 4.34 -11.72 -15.05
C ALA A 222 4.12 -10.27 -14.55
N LEU A 223 4.44 -9.98 -13.28
CA LEU A 223 4.44 -8.61 -12.75
C LEU A 223 5.44 -7.71 -13.46
N SER A 224 6.69 -8.17 -13.64
CA SER A 224 7.71 -7.43 -14.41
C SER A 224 7.25 -7.12 -15.83
N ILE A 225 6.60 -8.07 -16.54
CA ILE A 225 6.06 -7.80 -17.88
C ILE A 225 5.06 -6.64 -17.84
N MET A 226 4.08 -6.69 -16.94
CA MET A 226 3.05 -5.65 -16.85
C MET A 226 3.62 -4.29 -16.43
N TYR A 227 4.61 -4.28 -15.55
CA TYR A 227 5.23 -3.06 -15.05
C TYR A 227 6.24 -2.48 -16.05
N GLU A 228 7.28 -3.24 -16.41
CA GLU A 228 8.44 -2.76 -17.15
C GLU A 228 8.16 -2.56 -18.64
N LEU A 229 7.34 -3.44 -19.24
CA LEU A 229 7.07 -3.40 -20.69
C LEU A 229 5.80 -2.63 -21.06
N HIS A 230 4.83 -2.55 -20.13
CA HIS A 230 3.51 -1.96 -20.39
C HIS A 230 3.13 -0.81 -19.46
N HIS A 231 3.97 -0.45 -18.48
CA HIS A 231 3.76 0.68 -17.57
C HIS A 231 2.42 0.65 -16.82
N LEU A 232 2.00 -0.54 -16.39
CA LEU A 232 0.69 -0.78 -15.76
C LEU A 232 0.73 -0.74 -14.22
N ASP A 233 1.26 0.34 -13.63
CA ASP A 233 1.54 0.45 -12.19
C ASP A 233 0.32 0.11 -11.32
N THR A 234 -0.85 0.67 -11.65
CA THR A 234 -2.08 0.45 -10.87
C THR A 234 -2.53 -1.01 -10.90
N VAL A 235 -2.34 -1.69 -12.03
CA VAL A 235 -2.65 -3.12 -12.19
C VAL A 235 -1.70 -3.97 -11.36
N VAL A 236 -0.42 -3.62 -11.38
CA VAL A 236 0.64 -4.31 -10.63
C VAL A 236 0.42 -4.12 -9.13
N VAL A 237 0.18 -2.90 -8.66
CA VAL A 237 -0.17 -2.59 -7.26
C VAL A 237 -1.40 -3.39 -6.82
N ARG A 238 -2.44 -3.50 -7.66
CA ARG A 238 -3.62 -4.33 -7.35
C ARG A 238 -3.28 -5.82 -7.23
N CYS A 239 -2.41 -6.35 -8.11
CA CYS A 239 -1.95 -7.74 -7.98
C CYS A 239 -1.17 -7.95 -6.68
N VAL A 240 -0.24 -7.04 -6.37
CA VAL A 240 0.55 -7.07 -5.14
C VAL A 240 -0.35 -7.01 -3.91
N GLN A 241 -1.37 -6.15 -3.91
CA GLN A 241 -2.38 -6.06 -2.85
C GLN A 241 -3.04 -7.40 -2.53
N LEU A 242 -3.38 -8.17 -3.56
CA LEU A 242 -4.11 -9.43 -3.41
C LEU A 242 -3.18 -10.59 -3.06
N ILE A 243 -2.03 -10.67 -3.72
CA ILE A 243 -1.18 -11.85 -3.70
C ILE A 243 -0.24 -11.86 -2.49
N THR A 244 0.26 -10.70 -2.02
CA THR A 244 1.23 -10.69 -0.91
C THR A 244 0.62 -11.14 0.42
N LEU A 245 -0.72 -11.17 0.55
CA LEU A 245 -1.39 -11.77 1.69
C LEU A 245 -1.12 -13.28 1.84
N LEU A 246 -0.70 -13.98 0.78
CA LEU A 246 -0.26 -15.38 0.85
C LEU A 246 1.07 -15.56 1.59
N PHE A 247 1.84 -14.47 1.77
CA PHE A 247 3.20 -14.52 2.31
C PHE A 247 3.27 -14.23 3.80
N LEU A 248 2.14 -14.05 4.48
CA LEU A 248 2.09 -13.70 5.90
C LEU A 248 2.85 -14.71 6.79
N ASP A 249 2.81 -16.00 6.44
CA ASP A 249 3.51 -17.07 7.16
C ASP A 249 4.93 -17.35 6.63
N CYS A 250 5.30 -16.78 5.47
CA CYS A 250 6.60 -16.96 4.84
C CYS A 250 7.16 -15.65 4.24
N PRO A 251 7.28 -14.56 5.03
CA PRO A 251 7.62 -13.23 4.51
C PRO A 251 8.97 -13.18 3.81
N LEU A 252 9.93 -13.99 4.28
CA LEU A 252 11.28 -14.08 3.70
C LEU A 252 11.29 -14.61 2.26
N ALA A 253 10.28 -15.41 1.86
CA ALA A 253 10.19 -15.89 0.48
C ALA A 253 9.96 -14.74 -0.51
N LEU A 254 9.21 -13.72 -0.08
CA LEU A 254 8.97 -12.51 -0.86
C LEU A 254 10.14 -11.54 -0.75
N ALA A 255 10.63 -11.27 0.47
CA ALA A 255 11.74 -10.35 0.72
C ALA A 255 13.04 -10.77 0.02
N ASN A 256 13.33 -12.08 -0.07
CA ASN A 256 14.52 -12.59 -0.76
C ASN A 256 14.33 -12.75 -2.28
N ASN A 257 13.14 -12.46 -2.81
CA ASN A 257 12.90 -12.55 -4.24
C ASN A 257 13.45 -11.31 -4.96
N VAL A 258 14.63 -11.45 -5.55
CA VAL A 258 15.35 -10.34 -6.21
C VAL A 258 14.48 -9.63 -7.26
N ARG A 259 13.74 -10.37 -8.09
CA ARG A 259 12.89 -9.77 -9.13
C ARG A 259 11.76 -8.94 -8.53
N PHE A 260 11.12 -9.47 -7.48
CA PHE A 260 10.09 -8.73 -6.76
C PHE A 260 10.67 -7.45 -6.13
N ILE A 261 11.82 -7.53 -5.46
CA ILE A 261 12.45 -6.35 -4.84
C ILE A 261 12.88 -5.31 -5.87
N THR A 262 13.39 -5.71 -7.04
CA THR A 262 13.70 -4.78 -8.14
C THR A 262 12.45 -4.04 -8.61
N MET A 263 11.36 -4.77 -8.87
CA MET A 263 10.08 -4.18 -9.29
C MET A 263 9.48 -3.30 -8.17
N LEU A 264 9.55 -3.74 -6.92
CA LEU A 264 9.10 -2.96 -5.75
C LEU A 264 9.88 -1.65 -5.63
N THR A 265 11.21 -1.69 -5.81
CA THR A 265 12.06 -0.49 -5.78
C THR A 265 11.58 0.53 -6.81
N GLN A 266 11.38 0.09 -8.05
CA GLN A 266 10.93 0.96 -9.13
C GLN A 266 9.51 1.50 -8.89
N LEU A 267 8.59 0.66 -8.39
CA LEU A 267 7.24 1.11 -8.01
C LEU A 267 7.30 2.20 -6.96
N VAL A 268 8.11 2.02 -5.92
CA VAL A 268 8.24 3.03 -4.85
C VAL A 268 8.87 4.31 -5.38
N GLU A 269 9.89 4.23 -6.24
CA GLU A 269 10.51 5.41 -6.87
C GLU A 269 9.53 6.20 -7.73
N ASN A 270 8.58 5.53 -8.39
CA ASN A 270 7.56 6.14 -9.25
C ASN A 270 6.23 6.41 -8.52
N ASP A 271 6.12 6.08 -7.22
CA ASP A 271 4.89 6.30 -6.47
C ASP A 271 4.78 7.77 -6.06
N ASP A 272 3.97 8.51 -6.81
CA ASP A 272 3.69 9.92 -6.53
C ASP A 272 2.45 10.07 -5.65
N MET A 273 2.41 11.15 -4.87
CA MET A 273 1.33 11.42 -3.93
C MET A 273 -0.02 11.52 -4.66
N LEU A 274 -1.03 10.82 -4.14
CA LEU A 274 -2.38 10.88 -4.68
C LEU A 274 -3.00 12.25 -4.37
N ASP A 275 -3.56 12.89 -5.40
CA ASP A 275 -4.36 14.11 -5.24
C ASP A 275 -5.78 13.74 -4.78
N TRP A 276 -5.95 13.61 -3.47
CA TRP A 276 -7.24 13.31 -2.83
C TRP A 276 -8.29 14.41 -3.01
N SER A 277 -7.91 15.62 -3.44
CA SER A 277 -8.85 16.74 -3.67
C SER A 277 -9.85 16.48 -4.80
N ARG A 278 -9.62 15.42 -5.61
CA ARG A 278 -10.47 15.00 -6.72
C ARG A 278 -11.50 13.91 -6.37
N GLN A 279 -11.60 13.47 -5.12
CA GLN A 279 -12.68 12.55 -4.74
C GLN A 279 -14.03 13.27 -4.79
N THR A 280 -14.94 12.77 -5.63
CA THR A 280 -16.31 13.26 -5.73
C THR A 280 -17.05 13.07 -4.41
N ALA A 281 -17.91 14.03 -4.06
CA ALA A 281 -18.71 14.13 -2.82
C ALA A 281 -19.54 12.88 -2.43
N GLU A 282 -19.58 11.84 -3.26
CA GLU A 282 -20.34 10.60 -3.04
C GLU A 282 -19.63 9.59 -2.12
N GLU A 283 -18.31 9.70 -1.90
CA GLU A 283 -17.53 8.73 -1.09
C GLU A 283 -17.36 9.13 0.40
N GLN A 284 -17.86 10.30 0.83
CA GLN A 284 -17.68 10.84 2.18
C GLN A 284 -18.54 10.18 3.29
N HIS A 285 -19.31 9.14 3.00
CA HIS A 285 -20.38 8.66 3.89
C HIS A 285 -20.04 7.49 4.85
N GLN A 286 -18.77 7.15 5.09
CA GLN A 286 -18.40 6.14 6.10
C GLN A 286 -17.62 6.79 7.26
N GLN A 287 -18.34 7.20 8.31
CA GLN A 287 -17.89 8.18 9.31
C GLN A 287 -17.41 7.60 10.65
N ASP A 288 -16.96 6.33 10.70
CA ASP A 288 -16.54 5.67 11.96
C ASP A 288 -15.00 5.56 12.17
N HIS A 289 -14.18 6.09 11.26
CA HIS A 289 -12.70 5.99 11.34
C HIS A 289 -11.95 7.32 11.16
N ILE A 290 -12.52 8.42 11.66
CA ILE A 290 -11.99 9.79 11.46
C ILE A 290 -10.50 9.91 11.81
N PHE A 291 -10.04 9.29 12.91
CA PHE A 291 -8.65 9.44 13.34
C PHE A 291 -7.67 8.63 12.47
N ALA A 292 -7.98 7.36 12.17
CA ALA A 292 -7.15 6.52 11.32
C ALA A 292 -7.08 7.07 9.89
N THR A 293 -8.22 7.50 9.33
CA THR A 293 -8.27 8.13 8.01
C THR A 293 -7.47 9.44 7.96
N LYS A 294 -7.62 10.32 8.97
CA LYS A 294 -6.80 11.55 9.06
C LYS A 294 -5.31 11.27 9.20
N LEU A 295 -4.93 10.24 9.97
CA LEU A 295 -3.52 9.85 10.11
C LEU A 295 -2.95 9.41 8.76
N LEU A 296 -3.74 8.67 7.99
CA LEU A 296 -3.38 8.17 6.68
C LEU A 296 -3.35 9.27 5.61
N GLU A 297 -4.32 10.18 5.59
CA GLU A 297 -4.31 11.39 4.74
C GLU A 297 -3.08 12.26 5.02
N ALA A 298 -2.72 12.44 6.29
CA ALA A 298 -1.56 13.22 6.70
C ALA A 298 -0.22 12.59 6.29
N THR A 299 -0.18 11.29 5.94
CA THR A 299 1.06 10.61 5.51
C THR A 299 1.44 10.85 4.04
N GLY A 300 0.63 11.58 3.26
CA GLY A 300 0.96 11.93 1.87
C GLY A 300 1.08 10.70 0.95
N MET A 301 0.11 9.79 1.02
CA MET A 301 0.18 8.47 0.40
C MET A 301 0.10 8.50 -1.13
N GLY A 302 0.99 7.75 -1.77
CA GLY A 302 0.82 7.25 -3.14
C GLY A 302 -0.02 5.97 -3.18
N LYS A 303 -0.05 5.30 -4.34
CA LYS A 303 -0.78 4.04 -4.58
C LYS A 303 -0.32 2.93 -3.65
N MET A 304 0.98 2.88 -3.31
CA MET A 304 1.53 1.86 -2.41
C MET A 304 1.04 2.07 -0.97
N GLY A 305 0.98 3.32 -0.50
CA GLY A 305 0.41 3.63 0.82
C GLY A 305 -1.07 3.22 0.91
N ALA A 306 -1.87 3.58 -0.10
CA ALA A 306 -3.27 3.19 -0.19
C ALA A 306 -3.46 1.66 -0.23
N MET A 307 -2.58 0.95 -0.93
CA MET A 307 -2.57 -0.51 -0.96
C MET A 307 -2.35 -1.11 0.43
N LEU A 308 -1.34 -0.64 1.18
CA LEU A 308 -1.06 -1.12 2.54
C LEU A 308 -2.28 -0.96 3.43
N VAL A 309 -2.90 0.23 3.44
CA VAL A 309 -4.12 0.51 4.21
C VAL A 309 -5.25 -0.45 3.83
N SER A 310 -5.46 -0.66 2.53
CA SER A 310 -6.52 -1.54 2.05
C SER A 310 -6.27 -3.00 2.46
N GLN A 311 -5.03 -3.45 2.52
CA GLN A 311 -4.69 -4.78 3.05
C GLN A 311 -5.03 -4.92 4.53
N VAL A 312 -4.84 -3.88 5.34
CA VAL A 312 -5.24 -3.91 6.76
C VAL A 312 -6.77 -4.01 6.89
N ALA A 313 -7.53 -3.31 6.05
CA ALA A 313 -8.99 -3.45 6.00
C ALA A 313 -9.44 -4.89 5.70
N VAL A 314 -8.75 -5.57 4.78
CA VAL A 314 -8.97 -7.01 4.53
C VAL A 314 -8.58 -7.84 5.75
N TYR A 315 -7.42 -7.56 6.35
CA TYR A 315 -6.90 -8.24 7.53
C TYR A 315 -7.89 -8.23 8.71
N TRP A 316 -8.47 -7.06 9.04
CA TRP A 316 -9.50 -6.95 10.08
C TRP A 316 -10.77 -7.70 9.71
N ARG A 317 -11.23 -7.60 8.46
CA ARG A 317 -12.42 -8.33 8.01
C ARG A 317 -12.25 -9.84 8.20
N LEU A 318 -11.05 -10.37 7.98
CA LEU A 318 -10.74 -11.79 8.19
C LEU A 318 -10.85 -12.23 9.66
N GLY A 319 -10.94 -11.29 10.61
CA GLY A 319 -11.16 -11.57 12.03
C GLY A 319 -9.90 -11.46 12.87
N TYR A 320 -8.77 -11.06 12.28
CA TYR A 320 -7.58 -10.74 13.04
C TYR A 320 -7.75 -9.41 13.78
N ALA A 321 -7.44 -9.40 15.08
CA ALA A 321 -7.62 -8.21 15.92
C ALA A 321 -6.59 -7.11 15.60
N THR A 322 -5.38 -7.50 15.20
CA THR A 322 -4.20 -6.64 15.09
C THR A 322 -3.30 -7.15 13.94
N PRO A 323 -2.54 -6.30 13.21
CA PRO A 323 -1.83 -6.71 11.99
C PRO A 323 -0.29 -6.90 12.11
N PRO A 324 0.28 -7.55 13.15
CA PRO A 324 1.74 -7.62 13.32
C PRO A 324 2.44 -8.35 12.16
N SER A 325 1.90 -9.48 11.68
CA SER A 325 2.52 -10.26 10.59
C SER A 325 2.54 -9.48 9.26
N LEU A 326 1.46 -8.76 8.96
CA LEU A 326 1.38 -7.92 7.76
C LEU A 326 2.40 -6.78 7.81
N VAL A 327 2.49 -6.11 8.96
CA VAL A 327 3.43 -5.01 9.18
C VAL A 327 4.88 -5.50 9.08
N CYS A 328 5.22 -6.61 9.74
CA CYS A 328 6.57 -7.17 9.69
C CYS A 328 6.95 -7.68 8.29
N MET A 329 6.03 -8.32 7.57
CA MET A 329 6.29 -8.76 6.20
C MET A 329 6.66 -7.57 5.29
N TRP A 330 5.88 -6.50 5.33
CA TRP A 330 6.16 -5.32 4.51
C TRP A 330 7.43 -4.59 4.94
N PHE A 331 7.69 -4.51 6.24
CA PHE A 331 8.96 -4.02 6.76
C PHE A 331 10.13 -4.83 6.16
N ASP A 332 10.06 -6.16 6.21
CA ASP A 332 11.09 -7.07 5.72
C ASP A 332 11.34 -6.90 4.21
N CYS A 333 10.32 -6.56 3.43
CA CYS A 333 10.47 -6.22 2.00
C CYS A 333 11.09 -4.83 1.79
N PHE A 334 10.64 -3.80 2.51
CA PHE A 334 11.11 -2.43 2.31
C PHE A 334 12.58 -2.25 2.70
N VAL A 335 13.08 -2.96 3.71
CA VAL A 335 14.50 -2.90 4.09
C VAL A 335 15.45 -3.57 3.07
N GLN A 336 14.92 -4.30 2.09
CA GLN A 336 15.72 -4.83 0.97
C GLN A 336 15.95 -3.79 -0.13
N ILE A 337 15.22 -2.68 -0.11
CA ILE A 337 15.44 -1.58 -1.06
C ILE A 337 16.78 -0.92 -0.71
N HIS A 338 17.63 -0.74 -1.72
CA HIS A 338 18.95 -0.17 -1.55
C HIS A 338 18.86 1.25 -0.98
N HIS A 339 19.63 1.53 0.09
CA HIS A 339 19.59 2.80 0.82
C HIS A 339 18.18 3.23 1.30
N TRP A 340 17.32 2.26 1.68
CA TRP A 340 15.96 2.51 2.14
C TRP A 340 15.86 3.58 3.23
N GLU A 341 16.87 3.67 4.10
CA GLU A 341 16.93 4.58 5.22
C GLU A 341 17.17 6.06 4.85
N ARG A 342 17.65 6.30 3.61
CA ARG A 342 17.84 7.63 3.03
C ARG A 342 16.78 7.93 1.97
N ASN A 343 15.99 6.93 1.58
CA ASN A 343 14.95 7.09 0.58
C ASN A 343 13.67 7.62 1.24
N ALA A 344 13.34 8.89 0.96
CA ALA A 344 12.16 9.55 1.51
C ALA A 344 10.84 8.82 1.21
N LYS A 345 10.70 8.22 0.01
CA LYS A 345 9.49 7.48 -0.36
C LYS A 345 9.36 6.18 0.45
N VAL A 346 10.46 5.46 0.67
CA VAL A 346 10.46 4.27 1.54
C VAL A 346 10.18 4.65 3.00
N LEU A 347 10.78 5.73 3.51
CA LEU A 347 10.52 6.22 4.87
C LEU A 347 9.06 6.64 5.07
N ARG A 348 8.39 7.17 4.04
CA ARG A 348 6.95 7.45 4.08
C ARG A 348 6.11 6.17 4.14
N LEU A 349 6.49 5.12 3.41
CA LEU A 349 5.82 3.81 3.53
C LEU A 349 6.06 3.17 4.90
N MET A 350 7.25 3.31 5.46
CA MET A 350 7.52 2.92 6.86
C MET A 350 6.68 3.73 7.86
N ASN A 351 6.41 5.01 7.57
CA ASN A 351 5.50 5.83 8.36
C ASN A 351 4.03 5.37 8.24
N VAL A 352 3.60 4.88 7.07
CA VAL A 352 2.29 4.21 6.91
C VAL A 352 2.23 2.93 7.77
N LEU A 353 3.28 2.10 7.78
CA LEU A 353 3.33 0.92 8.64
C LEU A 353 3.29 1.28 10.13
N ALA A 354 4.00 2.34 10.53
CA ALA A 354 3.95 2.86 11.90
C ALA A 354 2.56 3.40 12.25
N ALA A 355 1.90 4.12 11.34
CA ALA A 355 0.54 4.63 11.49
C ALA A 355 -0.48 3.49 11.67
N ILE A 356 -0.41 2.46 10.84
CA ILE A 356 -1.21 1.23 10.97
C ILE A 356 -0.99 0.58 12.33
N SER A 357 0.25 0.57 12.81
CA SER A 357 0.62 -0.10 14.07
C SER A 357 0.27 0.72 15.32
N PHE A 358 0.18 2.05 15.22
CA PHE A 358 0.09 2.95 16.38
C PHE A 358 -1.11 2.65 17.30
N GLY A 359 -2.24 2.22 16.74
CA GLY A 359 -3.43 1.84 17.51
C GLY A 359 -3.39 0.42 18.10
N HIS A 360 -2.34 -0.36 17.85
CA HIS A 360 -2.27 -1.79 18.17
C HIS A 360 -0.95 -2.14 18.84
N ALA A 361 -0.98 -2.39 20.15
CA ALA A 361 0.23 -2.55 20.97
C ALA A 361 1.18 -3.66 20.46
N ASP A 362 0.64 -4.81 20.07
CA ASP A 362 1.41 -5.94 19.56
C ASP A 362 2.03 -5.66 18.18
N ALA A 363 1.30 -5.04 17.25
CA ALA A 363 1.84 -4.61 15.96
C ALA A 363 2.92 -3.52 16.14
N TRP A 364 2.68 -2.57 17.05
CA TRP A 364 3.66 -1.55 17.41
C TRP A 364 4.94 -2.17 18.01
N HIS A 365 4.80 -3.15 18.90
CA HIS A 365 5.92 -3.88 19.47
C HIS A 365 6.67 -4.70 18.43
N ALA A 366 5.97 -5.40 17.53
CA ALA A 366 6.57 -6.17 16.46
C ALA A 366 7.38 -5.29 15.49
N LEU A 367 6.82 -4.14 15.10
CA LEU A 367 7.53 -3.14 14.28
C LEU A 367 8.71 -2.53 15.03
N THR A 368 8.54 -2.21 16.30
CA THR A 368 9.62 -1.74 17.19
C THR A 368 10.78 -2.74 17.20
N ASP A 369 10.50 -4.03 17.41
CA ASP A 369 11.50 -5.10 17.45
C ASP A 369 12.26 -5.25 16.12
N ARG A 370 11.58 -5.03 14.99
CA ARG A 370 12.22 -4.97 13.68
C ARG A 370 13.19 -3.80 13.55
N PHE A 371 12.80 -2.61 14.00
CA PHE A 371 13.69 -1.44 14.00
C PHE A 371 14.89 -1.60 14.94
N ARG A 372 14.75 -2.31 16.08
CA ARG A 372 15.83 -2.51 17.05
C ARG A 372 17.13 -3.05 16.45
N VAL A 373 17.05 -3.87 15.39
CA VAL A 373 18.23 -4.45 14.75
C VAL A 373 19.14 -3.38 14.16
N PHE A 374 18.57 -2.26 13.70
CA PHE A 374 19.31 -1.16 13.08
C PHE A 374 20.01 -0.24 14.09
N PHE A 375 19.65 -0.31 15.37
CA PHE A 375 20.32 0.42 16.45
C PHE A 375 21.33 -0.46 17.21
N ARG A 376 21.25 -1.79 17.09
CA ARG A 376 22.18 -2.73 17.76
C ARG A 376 23.61 -2.74 17.19
N SER A 377 23.81 -2.34 15.93
CA SER A 377 25.11 -2.52 15.24
C SER A 377 26.24 -1.63 15.75
N LEU A 378 25.96 -0.66 16.62
CA LEU A 378 26.99 0.14 17.29
C LEU A 378 27.84 -0.71 18.25
N SER A 379 27.24 -1.69 18.94
CA SER A 379 27.96 -2.59 19.86
C SER A 379 28.50 -3.90 19.23
N VAL A 380 28.09 -4.27 18.01
CA VAL A 380 28.36 -5.61 17.40
C VAL A 380 29.55 -5.61 16.43
N ALA A 381 30.24 -4.48 16.23
CA ALA A 381 31.51 -4.43 15.49
C ALA A 381 32.65 -5.27 16.13
N LYS A 382 32.40 -5.92 17.27
CA LYS A 382 33.40 -6.64 18.08
C LYS A 382 33.67 -8.11 17.75
N GLN A 383 33.00 -8.76 16.79
CA GLN A 383 33.16 -10.23 16.63
C GLN A 383 33.77 -10.74 15.32
N LYS A 384 34.25 -9.87 14.43
CA LYS A 384 35.05 -10.27 13.25
C LYS A 384 36.20 -9.31 12.97
N GLN A 385 37.17 -9.23 13.88
CA GLN A 385 38.44 -8.55 13.61
C GLN A 385 39.61 -9.38 14.15
N GLN A 386 39.93 -10.45 13.43
CA GLN A 386 41.27 -11.03 13.36
C GLN A 386 41.56 -11.33 11.87
N THR A 387 41.56 -10.30 11.02
CA THR A 387 42.23 -10.33 9.70
C THR A 387 42.23 -8.93 9.07
N LEU A 388 43.41 -8.30 9.05
CA LEU A 388 44.02 -7.40 8.03
C LEU A 388 43.19 -6.87 6.82
N TRP A 389 41.94 -6.41 7.01
CA TRP A 389 41.12 -5.79 5.95
C TRP A 389 40.46 -4.46 6.36
N SER A 390 41.07 -3.70 7.27
CA SER A 390 40.53 -2.43 7.80
C SER A 390 40.54 -1.24 6.82
N LYS A 391 40.45 -1.47 5.51
CA LYS A 391 40.22 -0.45 4.47
C LYS A 391 39.07 -0.75 3.52
N ILE A 392 38.31 -1.82 3.71
CA ILE A 392 37.12 -2.17 2.89
C ILE A 392 35.97 -2.69 3.78
N VAL A 393 35.68 -2.00 4.87
CA VAL A 393 34.39 -2.14 5.58
C VAL A 393 33.84 -0.74 5.73
N GLY A 394 32.79 -0.43 4.98
CA GLY A 394 32.13 0.86 4.96
C GLY A 394 31.72 1.26 6.36
N THR A 395 32.41 2.27 6.89
CA THR A 395 32.04 3.04 8.07
C THR A 395 30.88 3.97 7.73
N ASP A 396 29.72 3.41 7.43
CA ASP A 396 28.47 4.15 7.29
C ASP A 396 27.33 3.16 7.52
N VAL A 397 27.09 2.78 8.79
CA VAL A 397 25.73 2.38 9.16
C VAL A 397 24.97 3.70 9.28
N PRO A 398 24.03 3.96 8.37
CA PRO A 398 23.25 5.19 8.39
C PRO A 398 22.32 5.12 9.61
N LEU A 399 22.75 5.70 10.72
CA LEU A 399 21.81 6.13 11.73
C LEU A 399 20.80 7.04 11.02
N LEU A 400 19.51 6.86 11.34
CA LEU A 400 18.40 7.70 10.90
C LEU A 400 18.52 9.11 11.56
N TYR A 401 19.67 9.75 11.37
CA TYR A 401 20.09 11.02 11.95
C TYR A 401 19.31 12.15 11.31
N GLY A 402 18.15 12.53 11.87
CA GLY A 402 17.48 13.77 11.47
C GLY A 402 17.10 13.89 9.98
N THR A 403 17.22 12.79 9.22
CA THR A 403 16.89 12.67 7.79
C THR A 403 15.44 12.27 7.55
N LEU A 404 14.69 11.97 8.61
CA LEU A 404 13.27 11.67 8.48
C LEU A 404 12.57 12.84 7.78
N PRO A 405 11.77 12.58 6.73
CA PRO A 405 10.88 13.58 6.16
C PRO A 405 10.01 14.20 7.27
N SER A 406 9.76 15.50 7.18
CA SER A 406 9.03 16.24 8.22
C SER A 406 7.59 15.77 8.42
N ASP A 407 7.04 15.08 7.43
CA ASP A 407 5.72 14.45 7.43
C ASP A 407 5.71 13.03 8.03
N CYS A 408 6.87 12.42 8.31
CA CYS A 408 6.97 11.09 8.91
C CYS A 408 6.85 11.11 10.45
N VAL A 409 5.78 11.74 10.97
CA VAL A 409 5.59 11.98 12.42
C VAL A 409 5.47 10.68 13.22
N VAL A 410 4.72 9.69 12.73
CA VAL A 410 4.49 8.44 13.45
C VAL A 410 5.75 7.59 13.50
N LEU A 411 6.48 7.54 12.38
CA LEU A 411 7.77 6.88 12.31
C LEU A 411 8.79 7.56 13.22
N ALA A 412 8.80 8.89 13.30
CA ALA A 412 9.68 9.63 14.20
C ALA A 412 9.43 9.26 15.67
N LEU A 413 8.16 9.13 16.10
CA LEU A 413 7.83 8.67 17.44
C LEU A 413 8.38 7.27 17.73
N LEU A 414 8.24 6.34 16.78
CA LEU A 414 8.76 4.99 16.91
C LEU A 414 10.29 4.97 16.98
N VAL A 415 10.94 5.57 15.98
CA VAL A 415 12.40 5.55 15.80
C VAL A 415 13.11 6.24 16.95
N PHE A 416 12.68 7.43 17.35
CA PHE A 416 13.29 8.14 18.48
C PHE A 416 13.05 7.43 19.81
N GLY A 417 11.88 6.80 19.99
CA GLY A 417 11.61 5.97 21.16
C GLY A 417 12.52 4.74 21.24
N VAL A 418 12.74 4.05 20.12
CA VAL A 418 13.67 2.90 20.04
C VAL A 418 15.10 3.35 20.31
N GLU A 419 15.54 4.42 19.66
CA GLU A 419 16.88 4.97 19.79
C GLU A 419 17.17 5.39 21.24
N HIS A 420 16.28 6.16 21.86
CA HIS A 420 16.46 6.60 23.25
C HIS A 420 16.53 5.40 24.20
N LYS A 421 15.62 4.44 24.04
CA LYS A 421 15.64 3.25 24.88
C LYS A 421 16.94 2.48 24.75
N GLN A 422 17.35 2.15 23.53
CA GLN A 422 18.47 1.23 23.31
C GLN A 422 19.85 1.88 23.46
N LEU A 423 20.02 3.12 22.99
CA LEU A 423 21.33 3.77 22.95
C LEU A 423 21.59 4.66 24.15
N GLU A 424 20.53 5.18 24.78
CA GLU A 424 20.66 6.18 25.84
C GLU A 424 20.25 5.63 27.23
N VAL A 425 19.20 4.82 27.31
CA VAL A 425 18.72 4.25 28.59
C VAL A 425 19.42 2.92 28.89
N ASP A 426 19.34 1.93 27.99
CA ASP A 426 19.87 0.58 28.22
C ASP A 426 21.41 0.57 28.39
N THR A 427 22.10 1.59 27.85
CA THR A 427 23.56 1.79 28.00
C THR A 427 23.95 2.60 29.24
N GLU A 428 22.98 3.08 30.02
CA GLU A 428 23.16 4.02 31.13
C GLU A 428 23.73 5.41 30.74
N LEU A 429 23.86 5.71 29.44
CA LEU A 429 24.40 6.99 28.96
C LEU A 429 23.57 8.17 29.47
N TRP A 430 22.24 8.14 29.28
CA TRP A 430 21.35 9.24 29.65
C TRP A 430 21.27 9.44 31.15
N PRO A 431 20.97 8.42 31.98
CA PRO A 431 21.00 8.58 33.44
C PRO A 431 22.34 9.13 33.95
N LYS A 432 23.49 8.64 33.43
CA LYS A 432 24.81 9.13 33.85
C LYS A 432 25.09 10.55 33.38
N LEU A 433 24.72 10.90 32.15
CA LEU A 433 24.86 12.26 31.63
C LEU A 433 24.13 13.27 32.51
N LEU A 434 22.86 13.01 32.85
CA LEU A 434 22.08 13.90 33.69
C LEU A 434 22.67 14.01 35.10
N ARG A 435 23.14 12.89 35.68
CA ARG A 435 23.85 12.90 36.98
C ARG A 435 25.13 13.74 36.92
N THR A 436 25.95 13.59 35.88
CA THR A 436 27.20 14.35 35.72
C THR A 436 26.91 15.85 35.56
N LEU A 437 25.93 16.22 34.73
CA LEU A 437 25.50 17.60 34.56
C LEU A 437 24.94 18.22 35.85
N LYS A 438 24.30 17.42 36.69
CA LYS A 438 23.75 17.85 37.99
C LYS A 438 24.83 17.99 39.06
N LYS A 439 25.77 17.05 39.13
CA LYS A 439 26.90 17.09 40.08
C LYS A 439 27.85 18.25 39.78
N ASN A 440 28.16 18.45 38.50
CA ASN A 440 29.11 19.45 38.06
C ASN A 440 28.38 20.57 37.29
N ARG A 441 28.12 21.70 37.95
CA ARG A 441 27.39 22.82 37.36
C ARG A 441 28.20 23.61 36.31
N THR A 442 29.51 23.41 36.20
CA THR A 442 30.36 24.16 35.26
C THR A 442 30.70 23.36 34.01
N ILE A 443 30.56 22.02 34.04
CA ILE A 443 30.86 21.17 32.88
C ILE A 443 29.91 21.49 31.72
N LYS A 444 30.41 21.58 30.49
CA LYS A 444 29.54 21.70 29.30
C LYS A 444 29.02 20.31 28.89
N ILE A 445 27.94 20.24 28.12
CA ILE A 445 27.39 18.95 27.66
C ILE A 445 28.44 18.12 26.93
N ASP A 446 29.24 18.70 26.03
CA ASP A 446 30.34 18.00 25.35
C ASP A 446 31.38 17.42 26.31
N GLY A 447 31.62 18.10 27.44
CA GLY A 447 32.50 17.62 28.49
C GLY A 447 31.87 16.45 29.25
N ALA A 448 30.61 16.59 29.64
CA ALA A 448 29.88 15.58 30.39
C ALA A 448 29.67 14.29 29.59
N VAL A 449 29.35 14.40 28.30
CA VAL A 449 29.21 13.25 27.40
C VAL A 449 30.54 12.50 27.32
N ARG A 450 31.67 13.19 27.10
CA ARG A 450 33.00 12.55 27.06
C ARG A 450 33.37 11.87 28.38
N GLU A 451 33.08 12.48 29.51
CA GLU A 451 33.32 11.91 30.84
C GLU A 451 32.51 10.63 31.08
N VAL A 452 31.21 10.66 30.73
CA VAL A 452 30.32 9.51 30.88
C VAL A 452 30.72 8.37 29.98
N ILE A 453 31.09 8.64 28.73
CA ILE A 453 31.62 7.65 27.78
C ILE A 453 32.88 6.98 28.36
N GLY A 454 33.83 7.78 28.85
CA GLY A 454 35.04 7.25 29.50
C GLY A 454 34.72 6.37 30.72
N THR A 455 33.71 6.75 31.50
CA THR A 455 33.26 5.99 32.68
C THR A 455 32.55 4.68 32.31
N LEU A 456 31.82 4.68 31.19
CA LEU A 456 31.11 3.50 30.70
C LEU A 456 32.05 2.50 30.00
N GLY A 457 33.30 2.89 29.74
CA GLY A 457 34.24 2.06 28.99
C GLY A 457 33.79 1.82 27.54
N LEU A 458 32.91 2.68 27.02
CA LEU A 458 32.53 2.70 25.61
C LEU A 458 33.76 3.12 24.82
N GLN A 459 34.26 2.27 23.91
CA GLN A 459 35.38 2.66 23.05
C GLN A 459 34.90 3.73 22.05
N LEU A 460 35.82 4.58 21.56
CA LEU A 460 35.52 5.55 20.51
C LEU A 460 34.90 4.90 19.26
N ASP A 461 35.19 3.62 19.02
CA ASP A 461 34.68 2.81 17.91
C ASP A 461 33.32 2.13 18.20
N ASP A 462 32.85 2.12 19.47
CA ASP A 462 31.61 1.46 19.88
C ASP A 462 30.39 2.42 19.78
N PHE A 463 30.52 3.68 20.22
CA PHE A 463 29.51 4.75 20.10
C PHE A 463 29.99 5.99 20.89
N CYS A 464 30.32 7.09 20.21
CA CYS A 464 30.61 8.38 20.86
C CYS A 464 29.67 9.45 20.32
N PRO A 465 28.46 9.59 20.89
CA PRO A 465 27.51 10.58 20.40
C PRO A 465 28.06 11.99 20.64
N ALA A 466 28.15 12.81 19.58
CA ALA A 466 28.18 14.25 19.76
C ALA A 466 26.90 14.68 20.49
N PRO A 467 26.88 15.74 21.32
CA PRO A 467 25.65 16.07 22.01
C PRO A 467 24.49 16.38 21.06
N ASP A 468 24.76 16.91 19.87
CA ASP A 468 23.79 17.07 18.78
C ASP A 468 23.09 15.78 18.34
N SER A 469 23.69 14.62 18.60
CA SER A 469 23.15 13.31 18.26
C SER A 469 22.29 12.69 19.37
N LEU A 470 22.17 13.35 20.53
CA LEU A 470 21.24 12.92 21.57
C LEU A 470 19.78 13.03 21.08
N VAL A 471 18.94 12.09 21.48
CA VAL A 471 17.55 12.00 21.02
C VAL A 471 16.76 13.27 21.33
N LEU A 472 17.02 13.91 22.48
CA LEU A 472 16.40 15.20 22.83
C LEU A 472 16.53 16.24 21.71
N PHE A 473 17.75 16.45 21.19
CA PHE A 473 17.99 17.45 20.16
C PHE A 473 17.50 17.00 18.78
N LYS A 474 17.44 15.68 18.52
CA LYS A 474 16.80 15.14 17.31
C LYS A 474 15.30 15.40 17.29
N VAL A 475 14.61 15.09 18.39
CA VAL A 475 13.16 15.35 18.54
C VAL A 475 12.89 16.85 18.42
N ALA A 476 13.69 17.71 19.07
CA ALA A 476 13.57 19.16 18.96
C ALA A 476 13.69 19.66 17.51
N ARG A 477 14.68 19.20 16.74
CA ARG A 477 14.83 19.55 15.32
C ARG A 477 13.68 19.03 14.46
N PHE A 478 13.16 17.85 14.78
CA PHE A 478 12.00 17.31 14.07
C PHE A 478 10.74 18.13 14.36
N LEU A 479 10.47 18.47 15.62
CA LEU A 479 9.36 19.31 16.06
C LEU A 479 9.31 20.66 15.34
N VAL A 480 10.46 21.28 15.11
CA VAL A 480 10.56 22.58 14.41
C VAL A 480 10.12 22.51 12.96
N ARG A 481 10.23 21.34 12.31
CA ARG A 481 9.89 21.15 10.89
C ARG A 481 8.56 20.43 10.67
N ALA A 482 8.07 19.68 11.65
CA ALA A 482 6.84 18.92 11.53
C ALA A 482 5.61 19.83 11.43
N ASN A 483 4.58 19.37 10.73
CA ASN A 483 3.31 20.10 10.63
C ASN A 483 2.58 20.07 11.98
N ILE A 484 2.28 21.25 12.54
CA ILE A 484 1.55 21.40 13.81
C ILE A 484 0.12 20.85 13.76
N GLU A 485 -0.47 20.77 12.56
CA GLU A 485 -1.82 20.24 12.35
C GLU A 485 -1.85 18.71 12.30
N HIS A 486 -0.68 18.05 12.32
CA HIS A 486 -0.63 16.59 12.30
C HIS A 486 -1.28 16.00 13.57
N PRO A 487 -2.16 14.98 13.49
CA PRO A 487 -2.90 14.46 14.64
C PRO A 487 -2.03 13.99 15.82
N LEU A 488 -0.80 13.53 15.53
CA LEU A 488 0.19 13.07 16.52
C LEU A 488 1.29 14.09 16.84
N TYR A 489 1.15 15.37 16.47
CA TYR A 489 2.16 16.39 16.82
C TYR A 489 2.35 16.51 18.34
N LEU A 490 1.26 16.46 19.11
CA LEU A 490 1.32 16.45 20.59
C LEU A 490 2.10 15.26 21.15
N GLY A 491 2.08 14.10 20.47
CA GLY A 491 2.90 12.96 20.86
C GLY A 491 4.40 13.26 20.79
N LEU A 492 4.83 14.03 19.79
CA LEU A 492 6.23 14.47 19.68
C LEU A 492 6.57 15.47 20.78
N CYS A 493 5.66 16.40 21.11
CA CYS A 493 5.83 17.31 22.23
C CYS A 493 5.96 16.53 23.54
N GLN A 494 5.13 15.52 23.76
CA GLN A 494 5.20 14.66 24.94
C GLN A 494 6.56 13.96 25.03
N LEU A 495 7.04 13.35 23.94
CA LEU A 495 8.37 12.73 23.91
C LEU A 495 9.47 13.75 24.23
N PHE A 496 9.43 14.94 23.62
CA PHE A 496 10.38 16.00 23.89
C PHE A 496 10.41 16.41 25.37
N PHE A 497 9.25 16.65 25.97
CA PHE A 497 9.16 17.06 27.38
C PHE A 497 9.54 15.94 28.34
N VAL A 498 9.21 14.67 28.03
CA VAL A 498 9.65 13.52 28.81
C VAL A 498 11.19 13.48 28.90
N LEU A 499 11.87 13.75 27.77
CA LEU A 499 13.33 13.82 27.74
C LEU A 499 13.84 15.07 28.47
N LEU A 500 13.40 16.27 28.08
CA LEU A 500 13.90 17.54 28.61
C LEU A 500 13.72 17.65 30.14
N LEU A 501 12.59 17.17 30.66
CA LEU A 501 12.21 17.27 32.06
C LEU A 501 12.56 16.00 32.86
N THR A 502 13.44 15.13 32.33
CA THR A 502 13.91 13.94 33.05
C THR A 502 14.49 14.35 34.41
N ARG A 503 13.95 13.78 35.49
CA ARG A 503 14.41 14.06 36.86
C ARG A 503 15.61 13.18 37.22
N VAL A 504 16.49 13.72 38.06
CA VAL A 504 17.63 13.00 38.64
C VAL A 504 17.41 12.95 40.14
N THR A 505 16.83 11.85 40.62
CA THR A 505 16.37 11.74 42.02
C THR A 505 17.47 11.33 43.00
N ASP A 506 18.60 10.81 42.52
CA ASP A 506 19.67 10.23 43.32
C ASP A 506 20.86 11.18 43.58
N VAL A 507 20.78 12.42 43.09
CA VAL A 507 21.86 13.42 43.19
C VAL A 507 21.27 14.79 43.50
N GLY A 508 21.63 15.37 44.64
CA GLY A 508 21.25 16.74 44.99
C GLY A 508 19.75 16.88 45.30
N ASP A 509 19.13 17.96 44.81
CA ASP A 509 17.70 18.25 45.02
C ASP A 509 16.80 17.34 44.17
N GLU A 510 15.98 16.50 44.80
CA GLU A 510 15.12 15.51 44.15
C GLU A 510 14.02 16.12 43.26
N VAL A 511 13.72 17.42 43.44
CA VAL A 511 12.63 18.12 42.74
C VAL A 511 13.05 18.59 41.36
N HIS A 512 14.31 19.00 41.19
CA HIS A 512 14.79 19.65 39.96
C HIS A 512 15.65 18.71 39.08
N GLY A 513 15.40 18.76 37.77
CA GLY A 513 16.22 18.11 36.74
C GLY A 513 17.42 18.96 36.32
N VAL A 514 17.86 18.78 35.08
CA VAL A 514 18.93 19.59 34.44
C VAL A 514 18.43 20.26 33.14
N ALA A 515 17.13 20.56 33.08
CA ALA A 515 16.46 21.07 31.88
C ALA A 515 17.05 22.40 31.39
N ASP A 516 17.41 23.30 32.31
CA ASP A 516 18.16 24.53 32.07
C ASP A 516 19.48 24.26 31.35
N ARG A 517 20.23 23.26 31.82
CA ARG A 517 21.53 22.86 31.26
C ARG A 517 21.39 22.31 29.84
N LEU A 518 20.32 21.54 29.61
CA LEU A 518 19.99 20.97 28.30
C LEU A 518 19.50 22.07 27.33
N TYR A 519 18.75 23.05 27.83
CA TYR A 519 18.27 24.20 27.06
C TYR A 519 19.43 25.08 26.56
N ASP A 520 20.39 25.37 27.45
CA ASP A 520 21.51 26.28 27.19
C ASP A 520 22.51 25.77 26.13
N TYR A 521 22.47 24.48 25.80
CA TYR A 521 23.35 23.91 24.78
C TYR A 521 23.06 24.43 23.37
N ASP A 522 21.78 24.51 22.99
CA ASP A 522 21.34 25.04 21.70
C ASP A 522 20.11 25.93 21.90
N THR A 523 20.35 27.10 22.47
CA THR A 523 19.31 28.11 22.74
C THR A 523 18.57 28.53 21.48
N GLY A 524 19.26 28.58 20.34
CA GLY A 524 18.65 28.90 19.05
C GLY A 524 17.62 27.87 18.59
N LEU A 525 17.91 26.57 18.76
CA LEU A 525 16.93 25.51 18.51
C LEU A 525 15.77 25.56 19.51
N MET A 526 16.05 25.78 20.79
CA MET A 526 15.02 25.80 21.83
C MET A 526 14.06 26.98 21.66
N GLU A 527 14.54 28.16 21.27
CA GLU A 527 13.66 29.29 20.91
C GLU A 527 12.76 28.96 19.70
N LYS A 528 13.26 28.20 18.71
CA LYS A 528 12.41 27.73 17.60
C LYS A 528 11.36 26.73 18.08
N VAL A 529 11.71 25.79 18.96
CA VAL A 529 10.75 24.86 19.57
C VAL A 529 9.67 25.65 20.31
N LYS A 530 10.06 26.63 21.14
CA LYS A 530 9.13 27.51 21.86
C LYS A 530 8.19 28.25 20.91
N GLN A 531 8.70 28.80 19.81
CA GLN A 531 7.85 29.44 18.78
C GLN A 531 6.83 28.46 18.19
N MET A 532 7.21 27.21 17.94
CA MET A 532 6.28 26.19 17.43
C MET A 532 5.23 25.80 18.47
N LEU A 533 5.61 25.71 19.76
CA LEU A 533 4.66 25.47 20.85
C LEU A 533 3.65 26.61 20.99
N CYS A 534 4.08 27.88 20.87
CA CYS A 534 3.15 29.01 20.87
C CYS A 534 2.18 28.95 19.66
N LYS A 535 2.66 28.55 18.47
CA LYS A 535 1.78 28.34 17.31
C LYS A 535 0.78 27.20 17.54
N LEU A 536 1.22 26.13 18.18
CA LEU A 536 0.37 24.99 18.53
C LEU A 536 -0.74 25.39 19.51
N GLU A 537 -0.39 26.15 20.55
CA GLU A 537 -1.35 26.72 21.51
C GLU A 537 -2.41 27.56 20.80
N LEU A 538 -1.99 28.48 19.91
CA LEU A 538 -2.91 29.27 19.09
C LEU A 538 -3.80 28.39 18.20
N HIS A 539 -3.25 27.36 17.57
CA HIS A 539 -4.01 26.43 16.73
C HIS A 539 -5.12 25.72 17.51
N TYR A 540 -4.82 25.18 18.70
CA TYR A 540 -5.82 24.51 19.53
C TYR A 540 -6.84 25.48 20.14
N HIS A 541 -6.46 26.71 20.50
CA HIS A 541 -7.42 27.73 20.91
C HIS A 541 -8.40 28.08 19.79
N CYS A 542 -7.92 28.28 18.56
CA CYS A 542 -8.79 28.51 17.40
C CYS A 542 -9.72 27.32 17.10
N LEU A 543 -9.24 26.08 17.25
CA LEU A 543 -10.06 24.88 17.12
C LEU A 543 -11.14 24.78 18.20
N GLN A 544 -10.82 25.19 19.43
CA GLN A 544 -11.77 25.22 20.55
C GLN A 544 -12.90 26.22 20.32
N ASP A 545 -12.61 27.38 19.72
CA ASP A 545 -13.61 28.40 19.39
C ASP A 545 -14.55 27.98 18.24
N THR A 546 -14.14 26.99 17.44
CA THR A 546 -14.89 26.50 16.27
C THR A 546 -15.59 25.15 16.49
N ASN A 547 -15.28 24.42 17.57
CA ASN A 547 -15.77 23.06 17.78
C ASN A 547 -16.17 22.80 19.24
N GLU A 548 -17.48 22.77 19.55
CA GLU A 548 -18.01 22.56 20.91
C GLU A 548 -17.62 21.20 21.54
N GLU A 549 -17.27 20.18 20.74
CA GLU A 549 -16.74 18.89 21.21
C GLU A 549 -15.29 18.95 21.72
N ALA A 550 -14.51 19.96 21.33
CA ALA A 550 -13.11 20.11 21.75
C ALA A 550 -12.95 20.51 23.23
N LYS A 551 -14.04 20.96 23.90
CA LYS A 551 -14.05 21.21 25.35
C LYS A 551 -13.76 19.95 26.19
N GLY A 552 -13.93 18.75 25.64
CA GLY A 552 -13.73 17.48 26.34
C GLY A 552 -12.30 16.93 26.30
N MET A 553 -11.50 17.25 25.26
CA MET A 553 -10.18 16.63 25.05
C MET A 553 -9.02 17.30 25.80
N LEU A 554 -9.25 18.47 26.39
CA LEU A 554 -8.27 19.26 27.15
C LEU A 554 -8.51 19.26 28.68
N ARG A 555 -9.35 18.34 29.17
CA ARG A 555 -9.41 17.92 30.58
C ARG A 555 -8.83 16.53 30.71
#